data_AF-A0A7C5R2K8-F1
#
_entry.id   AF-A0A7C5R2K8-F1
#
_cell.length_a   1.000
_cell.length_b   1.000
_cell.length_c   1.000
_cell.angle_alpha   90.00
_cell.angle_beta   90.00
_cell.angle_gamma   90.00
#
_symmetry.space_group_name_H-M   'P 1'
#
loop_
_entity.id
_entity.type
_entity.pdbx_description
1 polymer ?
#
loop_
_entity_poly.entity_id
_entity_poly.type
_entity_poly.pdbx_seq_one_letter_code
_entity_poly.pdbx_strand_id
1 'polypeptide(L)'
;PDYDFARTKSERLLLAGLDYSIHRYVVYVAAKPPRSIFRSIAARLGRSILYIPIGQLNPAKLKKIRVVHVLDSHARREIAKDYIW
;
A
#
# COMPACT_ATOMS: atom_id res chain seq x y z
N PRO A 1 10.33 3.40 13.40
CA PRO A 1 10.81 2.16 14.03
C PRO A 1 10.35 0.90 13.28
N ASP A 2 9.04 0.60 13.29
CA ASP A 2 8.52 -0.74 12.92
C ASP A 2 8.84 -1.17 11.46
N TYR A 3 9.02 -0.20 10.56
CA TYR A 3 9.30 -0.44 9.14
C TYR A 3 10.63 0.18 8.68
N ASP A 4 11.61 0.33 9.55
CA ASP A 4 12.87 1.00 9.21
C ASP A 4 13.78 0.16 8.29
N PHE A 5 13.53 -1.15 8.17
CA PHE A 5 14.17 -1.99 7.17
C PHE A 5 13.66 -1.75 5.73
N ALA A 6 12.52 -1.06 5.59
CA ALA A 6 12.02 -0.62 4.28
C ALA A 6 12.89 0.50 3.73
N ARG A 7 13.37 0.32 2.50
CA ARG A 7 14.31 1.25 1.85
C ARG A 7 13.63 2.43 1.19
N THR A 8 12.32 2.33 0.93
CA THR A 8 11.54 3.36 0.24
C THR A 8 10.18 3.56 0.90
N LYS A 9 9.56 4.72 0.66
CA LYS A 9 8.18 4.99 1.10
C LYS A 9 7.20 3.93 0.57
N SER A 10 7.38 3.46 -0.66
CA SER A 10 6.53 2.43 -1.27
C SER A 10 6.68 1.06 -0.58
N GLU A 11 7.89 0.70 -0.16
CA GLU A 11 8.13 -0.52 0.62
C GLU A 11 7.49 -0.43 2.00
N ARG A 12 7.64 0.72 2.67
CA ARG A 12 7.02 0.98 3.97
C ARG A 12 5.50 0.91 3.88
N LEU A 13 4.92 1.49 2.83
CA LEU A 13 3.48 1.44 2.57
C LEU A 13 2.99 0.01 2.32
N LEU A 14 3.75 -0.80 1.58
CA LEU A 14 3.39 -2.20 1.34
C LEU A 14 3.39 -3.00 2.66
N LEU A 15 4.38 -2.80 3.53
CA LEU A 15 4.43 -3.46 4.84
C LEU A 15 3.25 -3.06 5.73
N ALA A 16 3.00 -1.76 5.85
CA ALA A 16 1.82 -1.28 6.58
C ALA A 16 0.52 -1.85 5.99
N GLY A 17 0.42 -1.92 4.66
CA GLY A 17 -0.72 -2.56 3.98
C GLY A 17 -0.86 -4.05 4.30
N LEU A 18 0.24 -4.79 4.48
CA LEU A 18 0.19 -6.21 4.87
C LEU A 18 -0.21 -6.39 6.34
N ASP A 19 0.31 -5.55 7.24
CA ASP A 19 0.05 -5.64 8.68
C ASP A 19 -1.38 -5.22 9.03
N TYR A 20 -1.86 -4.10 8.47
CA TYR A 20 -3.15 -3.50 8.82
C TYR A 20 -4.32 -3.99 7.94
N SER A 21 -4.06 -4.74 6.86
CA SER A 21 -5.14 -5.22 6.00
C SER A 21 -6.00 -6.26 6.72
N ILE A 22 -7.32 -6.04 6.73
CA ILE A 22 -8.29 -7.04 7.18
C ILE A 22 -8.52 -8.13 6.13
N HIS A 23 -8.17 -7.88 4.86
CA HIS A 23 -8.38 -8.80 3.75
C HIS A 23 -7.13 -9.62 3.42
N ARG A 24 -7.32 -10.82 2.86
CA ARG A 24 -6.22 -11.72 2.46
C ARG A 24 -5.35 -11.13 1.35
N TYR A 25 -5.97 -10.44 0.39
CA TYR A 25 -5.29 -9.92 -0.79
C TYR A 25 -4.96 -8.44 -0.61
N VAL A 26 -3.69 -8.10 -0.81
CA VAL A 26 -3.19 -6.72 -0.82
C VAL A 26 -2.70 -6.42 -2.23
N VAL A 27 -3.35 -5.45 -2.89
CA VAL A 27 -2.99 -5.06 -4.26
C VAL A 27 -1.82 -4.09 -4.21
N TYR A 28 -0.73 -4.44 -4.88
CA TYR A 28 0.44 -3.60 -5.04
C TYR A 28 0.52 -3.08 -6.48
N VAL A 29 0.20 -1.80 -6.65
CA VAL A 29 0.25 -1.11 -7.94
C VAL A 29 1.53 -0.30 -8.05
N ALA A 30 2.44 -0.72 -8.94
CA ALA A 30 3.74 -0.04 -9.10
C ALA A 30 4.36 -0.29 -10.48
N ALA A 31 5.37 0.51 -10.84
CA ALA A 31 6.12 0.34 -12.08
C ALA A 31 7.00 -0.93 -12.08
N LYS A 32 7.41 -1.41 -10.91
CA LYS A 32 8.24 -2.61 -10.72
C LYS A 32 7.60 -3.54 -9.67
N PRO A 33 7.81 -4.86 -9.76
CA PRO A 33 7.34 -5.79 -8.73
C PRO A 33 8.02 -5.52 -7.39
N PRO A 34 7.41 -5.92 -6.26
CA PRO A 34 8.04 -5.80 -4.95
C PRO A 34 9.20 -6.78 -4.84
N ARG A 35 10.20 -6.46 -3.99
CA ARG A 35 11.29 -7.38 -3.67
C ARG A 35 10.74 -8.70 -3.10
N SER A 36 11.45 -9.80 -3.36
CA SER A 36 11.04 -11.15 -2.94
C SER A 36 10.75 -11.26 -1.43
N ILE A 37 11.49 -10.55 -0.59
CA ILE A 37 11.29 -10.54 0.87
C ILE A 37 9.85 -10.21 1.29
N PHE A 38 9.15 -9.33 0.56
CA PHE A 38 7.77 -8.97 0.88
C PHE A 38 6.80 -10.13 0.65
N ARG A 39 7.08 -11.04 -0.28
CA ARG A 39 6.25 -12.24 -0.49
C ARG A 39 6.35 -13.18 0.70
N SER A 40 7.56 -13.35 1.25
CA SER A 40 7.77 -14.17 2.45
C SER A 40 7.10 -13.55 3.68
N ILE A 41 7.17 -12.23 3.83
CA ILE A 41 6.47 -11.51 4.90
C ILE A 41 4.95 -11.66 4.75
N ALA A 42 4.40 -11.44 3.55
CA ALA A 42 2.98 -11.62 3.29
C ALA A 42 2.52 -13.04 3.64
N ALA A 43 3.27 -14.07 3.23
CA ALA A 43 2.94 -15.46 3.55
C ALA A 43 2.91 -15.71 5.07
N ARG A 44 3.87 -15.17 5.82
CA ARG A 44 3.91 -15.27 7.30
C ARG A 44 2.71 -14.59 7.97
N LEU A 45 2.19 -13.53 7.37
CA LEU A 45 1.02 -12.79 7.85
C LEU A 45 -0.31 -13.37 7.34
N GLY A 46 -0.30 -14.49 6.60
CA GLY A 46 -1.50 -15.06 5.98
C GLY A 46 -2.07 -14.21 4.84
N ARG A 47 -1.26 -13.34 4.25
CA ARG A 47 -1.63 -12.41 3.17
C ARG A 47 -1.01 -12.82 1.83
N SER A 48 -1.58 -12.30 0.75
CA SER A 48 -1.08 -12.47 -0.61
C SER A 48 -0.96 -11.12 -1.30
N ILE A 49 0.19 -10.87 -1.93
CA ILE A 49 0.44 -9.66 -2.71
C ILE A 49 0.03 -9.89 -4.16
N LEU A 50 -0.96 -9.14 -4.63
CA LEU A 50 -1.32 -9.08 -6.04
C LEU A 50 -0.59 -7.90 -6.70
N TYR A 51 0.43 -8.19 -7.50
CA TYR A 51 1.15 -7.14 -8.23
C TYR A 51 0.42 -6.78 -9.54
N ILE A 52 0.18 -5.48 -9.74
CA ILE A 52 -0.36 -4.94 -10.99
C ILE A 52 0.61 -3.85 -11.48
N PRO A 53 1.21 -4.01 -12.68
CA PRO A 53 1.99 -2.95 -13.30
C PRO A 53 1.13 -1.69 -13.48
N ILE A 54 1.62 -0.53 -13.03
CA ILE A 54 0.84 0.71 -13.04
C ILE A 54 0.33 1.09 -14.44
N GLY A 55 1.08 0.77 -15.51
CA GLY A 55 0.70 1.02 -16.90
C GLY A 55 -0.50 0.21 -17.40
N GLN A 56 -0.92 -0.84 -16.69
CA GLN A 56 -2.11 -1.62 -17.03
C GLN A 56 -3.41 -1.00 -16.52
N LEU A 57 -3.32 0.04 -15.67
CA LEU A 57 -4.49 0.73 -15.16
C LEU A 57 -4.86 1.91 -16.04
N ASN A 58 -6.17 2.08 -16.25
CA ASN A 58 -6.71 3.25 -16.95
C ASN A 58 -6.26 4.55 -16.24
N PRO A 59 -5.70 5.54 -16.95
CA PRO A 59 -5.27 6.83 -16.38
C PRO A 59 -6.34 7.54 -15.54
N ALA A 60 -7.62 7.46 -15.94
CA ALA A 60 -8.74 8.04 -15.19
C ALA A 60 -8.94 7.34 -13.83
N LYS A 61 -8.80 6.00 -13.78
CA LYS A 61 -8.83 5.24 -12.52
C LYS A 61 -7.64 5.58 -11.64
N LEU A 62 -6.43 5.70 -12.21
CA LEU A 62 -5.23 6.12 -11.48
C LEU A 62 -5.40 7.51 -10.85
N LYS A 63 -5.95 8.47 -11.60
CA LYS A 63 -6.24 9.82 -11.09
C LYS A 63 -7.20 9.76 -9.89
N LYS A 64 -8.23 8.92 -9.97
CA LYS A 64 -9.19 8.75 -8.86
C LYS A 64 -8.53 8.16 -7.60
N ILE A 65 -7.70 7.12 -7.75
CA ILE A 65 -6.99 6.47 -6.63
C ILE A 65 -6.02 7.43 -5.92
N ARG A 66 -5.41 8.38 -6.65
CA ARG A 66 -4.48 9.36 -6.07
C ARG A 66 -5.14 10.42 -5.19
N VAL A 67 -6.42 10.67 -5.38
CA VAL A 67 -7.12 11.82 -4.74
C VAL A 67 -8.13 11.35 -3.70
N VAL A 68 -8.71 10.16 -3.88
CA VAL A 68 -9.74 9.64 -3.00
C VAL A 68 -9.13 8.78 -1.90
N HIS A 69 -9.17 9.29 -0.67
CA HIS A 69 -8.76 8.58 0.53
C HIS A 69 -9.93 8.47 1.50
N VAL A 70 -10.28 7.23 1.88
CA VAL A 70 -11.29 6.96 2.91
C VAL A 70 -10.57 6.77 4.23
N LEU A 71 -10.92 7.59 5.22
CA LEU A 71 -10.31 7.56 6.56
C LEU A 71 -11.23 6.84 7.55
N ASP A 72 -10.64 6.24 8.57
CA ASP A 72 -11.30 5.50 9.65
C ASP A 72 -12.14 6.39 10.58
N SER A 73 -11.89 7.70 10.63
CA SER A 73 -12.70 8.64 11.43
C SER A 73 -12.62 10.10 10.95
N HIS A 74 -13.52 10.94 11.47
CA HIS A 74 -13.44 12.39 11.28
C HIS A 74 -12.19 13.01 11.92
N ALA A 75 -11.82 12.57 13.13
CA ALA A 75 -10.63 13.07 13.83
C ALA A 75 -9.34 12.84 13.02
N ARG A 76 -9.28 11.74 12.27
CA ARG A 76 -8.13 11.40 11.42
C ARG A 76 -7.92 12.37 10.26
N ARG A 77 -8.94 13.15 9.87
CA ARG A 77 -8.81 14.20 8.86
C ARG A 77 -7.85 15.32 9.28
N GLU A 78 -7.76 15.60 10.58
CA GLU A 78 -6.93 16.71 11.09
C GLU A 78 -5.45 16.53 10.78
N ILE A 79 -4.97 15.28 10.84
CA ILE A 79 -3.57 14.90 10.61
C ILE A 79 -3.32 14.35 9.21
N ALA A 80 -4.35 13.90 8.48
CA ALA A 80 -4.18 13.19 7.22
C ALA A 80 -3.41 13.98 6.17
N LYS A 81 -3.60 15.31 6.11
CA LYS A 81 -2.91 16.22 5.19
C LYS A 81 -1.38 16.14 5.28
N ASP A 82 -0.84 15.73 6.42
CA ASP A 82 0.60 15.65 6.65
C ASP A 82 1.20 14.34 6.07
N TYR A 83 0.35 13.39 5.66
CA TYR A 83 0.75 12.05 5.22
C TYR A 83 0.24 11.64 3.83
N ILE A 84 -0.91 12.15 3.38
CA ILE A 84 -1.53 11.82 2.10
C ILE A 84 -1.85 13.10 1.29
N TRP A 85 -1.10 13.34 0.22
CA TRP A 85 -1.25 14.46 -0.71
C TRP A 85 -0.73 14.13 -2.12
#